data_AF-A0A949MKK3-F1
#
_entry.id   AF-A0A949MKK3-F1
#
_cell.length_a   1.000
_cell.length_b   1.000
_cell.length_c   1.000
_cell.angle_alpha   90.00
_cell.angle_beta   90.00
_cell.angle_gamma   90.00
#
_symmetry.space_group_name_H-M   'P 1'
#
loop_
_entity.id
_entity.type
_entity.pdbx_description
1 polymer ?
#
loop_
_entity_poly.entity_id
_entity_poly.type
_entity_poly.pdbx_seq_one_letter_code
_entity_poly.pdbx_strand_id
1 'polypeptide(L)'
;MRRFSTALLLALAPAAAMADEDKMPQMDFSNPLTLDQVGWMAVIIVVLYLVLSRWGLPQMGKVLENRAAIIARDLAAARAAKLEADRAVAQLTATLSSARTNAQAEVAKAVADAKAEAGAKAATLNAQLDAKLAEAEARIEAARNAAMSAIKPVASAAAGEMLLKLTGSVPAQDELVRRVDDALAARKAA
;
A
#
# COMPACT_ATOMS: atom_id res chain seq x y z
N MET A 1 37.08 7.30 -32.14
CA MET A 1 37.59 6.76 -33.42
C MET A 1 38.83 7.54 -33.80
N ARG A 2 39.99 6.86 -33.83
CA ARG A 2 41.30 7.44 -34.17
C ARG A 2 41.44 7.55 -35.69
N ARG A 3 42.19 8.59 -36.07
CA ARG A 3 42.50 9.09 -37.41
C ARG A 3 43.26 8.07 -38.27
N PHE A 4 43.01 8.13 -39.58
CA PHE A 4 44.06 7.97 -40.60
C PHE A 4 43.90 9.11 -41.62
N SER A 5 44.80 10.07 -41.52
CA SER A 5 45.15 11.05 -42.57
C SER A 5 46.10 10.40 -43.59
N THR A 6 46.42 11.17 -44.64
CA THR A 6 47.49 11.00 -45.66
C THR A 6 47.15 10.02 -46.81
N ALA A 7 47.39 10.32 -48.08
CA ALA A 7 47.94 11.53 -48.71
C ALA A 7 47.73 11.48 -50.24
N LEU A 8 47.81 12.68 -50.83
CA LEU A 8 48.43 12.96 -52.13
C LEU A 8 47.77 12.37 -53.40
N LEU A 9 46.81 13.12 -53.94
CA LEU A 9 46.46 13.05 -55.36
C LEU A 9 47.27 14.13 -56.08
N LEU A 10 48.43 13.73 -56.58
CA LEU A 10 49.37 14.53 -57.37
C LEU A 10 48.80 14.70 -58.79
N ALA A 11 48.70 15.94 -59.24
CA ALA A 11 48.40 16.26 -60.63
C ALA A 11 49.55 15.81 -61.54
N LEU A 12 49.22 15.12 -62.64
CA LEU A 12 50.06 15.06 -63.83
C LEU A 12 49.16 15.05 -65.06
N ALA A 13 48.88 16.25 -65.58
CA ALA A 13 48.51 16.42 -66.96
C ALA A 13 49.80 16.50 -67.80
N PRO A 14 49.89 15.76 -68.90
CA PRO A 14 50.60 16.23 -70.07
C PRO A 14 49.57 16.71 -71.10
N ALA A 15 49.78 17.98 -71.45
CA ALA A 15 49.64 18.62 -72.76
C ALA A 15 48.82 17.91 -73.86
N ALA A 16 47.94 18.70 -74.46
CA ALA A 16 47.46 18.52 -75.81
C ALA A 16 48.58 18.10 -76.78
N ALA A 17 48.38 16.97 -77.44
CA ALA A 17 48.98 16.66 -78.74
C ALA A 17 47.83 16.33 -79.69
N MET A 18 47.62 17.32 -80.55
CA MET A 18 46.80 17.46 -81.75
C MET A 18 46.29 16.17 -82.41
N ALA A 19 45.03 16.25 -82.81
CA ALA A 19 44.34 15.30 -83.67
C ALA A 19 45.00 15.23 -85.06
N ASP A 20 45.46 14.04 -85.42
CA ASP A 20 45.62 13.57 -86.78
C ASP A 20 44.79 12.28 -86.91
N GLU A 21 44.28 12.03 -88.10
CA GLU A 21 43.27 11.01 -88.41
C GLU A 21 43.89 9.60 -88.44
N ASP A 22 44.37 9.13 -87.30
CA ASP A 22 44.84 7.76 -87.12
C ASP A 22 44.13 7.16 -85.90
N LYS A 23 43.30 6.13 -86.15
CA LYS A 23 42.51 5.44 -85.12
C LYS A 23 43.46 5.06 -83.99
N MET A 24 43.29 5.66 -82.82
CA MET A 24 44.12 5.39 -81.65
C MET A 24 44.38 3.87 -81.55
N PRO A 25 45.65 3.40 -81.64
CA PRO A 25 45.98 1.97 -81.74
C PRO A 25 45.60 1.15 -80.49
N GLN A 26 45.00 1.81 -79.50
CA GLN A 26 44.51 1.26 -78.24
C GLN A 26 43.08 0.71 -78.34
N MET A 27 42.33 1.04 -79.41
CA MET A 27 40.95 0.62 -79.66
C MET A 27 40.77 -0.13 -81.00
N ASP A 28 41.86 -0.66 -81.57
CA ASP A 28 41.76 -1.50 -82.76
C ASP A 28 41.44 -2.95 -82.39
N PHE A 29 40.15 -3.28 -82.40
CA PHE A 29 39.64 -4.65 -82.19
C PHE A 29 39.94 -5.60 -83.36
N SER A 30 40.60 -5.13 -84.41
CA SER A 30 41.04 -5.93 -85.56
C SER A 30 42.41 -6.60 -85.33
N ASN A 31 43.10 -6.23 -84.25
CA ASN A 31 44.41 -6.76 -83.91
C ASN A 31 44.27 -8.02 -83.03
N PRO A 32 44.85 -9.18 -83.39
CA PRO A 32 44.66 -10.44 -82.65
C PRO A 32 45.09 -10.37 -81.16
N LEU A 33 45.98 -9.43 -80.80
CA LEU A 33 46.46 -9.22 -79.43
C LEU A 33 45.42 -8.53 -78.52
N THR A 34 44.56 -7.65 -79.04
CA THR A 34 43.52 -6.97 -78.25
C THR A 34 42.32 -7.88 -77.96
N LEU A 35 42.00 -8.79 -78.89
CA LEU A 35 40.96 -9.81 -78.72
C LEU A 35 41.33 -10.81 -77.61
N ASP A 36 42.58 -11.24 -77.54
CA ASP A 36 43.09 -12.14 -76.50
C ASP A 36 43.06 -11.48 -75.11
N GLN A 37 43.46 -10.20 -75.01
CA GLN A 37 43.39 -9.44 -73.76
C GLN A 37 41.95 -9.32 -73.25
N VAL A 38 40.98 -9.00 -74.11
CA VAL A 38 39.56 -8.93 -73.73
C VAL A 38 39.00 -10.31 -73.39
N GLY A 39 39.38 -11.35 -74.14
CA GLY A 39 39.00 -12.74 -73.86
C GLY A 39 39.47 -13.19 -72.47
N TRP A 40 40.72 -12.91 -72.12
CA TRP A 40 41.27 -13.24 -70.81
C TRP A 40 40.64 -12.40 -69.67
N MET A 41 40.33 -11.12 -69.91
CA MET A 41 39.57 -10.31 -68.95
C MET A 41 38.16 -10.86 -68.71
N ALA A 42 37.48 -11.32 -69.76
CA ALA A 42 36.18 -11.99 -69.62
C ALA A 42 36.31 -13.29 -68.81
N VAL A 43 37.35 -14.09 -69.04
CA VAL A 43 37.63 -15.30 -68.24
C VAL A 43 37.83 -14.96 -66.76
N ILE A 44 38.64 -13.95 -66.44
CA ILE A 44 38.87 -13.53 -65.04
C ILE A 44 37.57 -13.03 -64.39
N ILE A 45 36.76 -12.24 -65.11
CA ILE A 45 35.46 -11.78 -64.60
C ILE A 45 34.53 -12.97 -64.33
N VAL A 46 34.47 -13.95 -65.22
CA VAL A 46 33.65 -15.16 -65.03
C VAL A 46 34.14 -15.96 -63.82
N VAL A 47 35.45 -16.15 -63.68
CA VAL A 47 36.03 -16.84 -62.51
C VAL A 47 35.70 -16.08 -61.22
N LEU A 48 35.89 -14.75 -61.20
CA LEU A 48 35.55 -13.90 -60.05
C LEU A 48 34.05 -13.98 -59.71
N TYR A 49 33.18 -13.95 -60.71
CA TYR A 49 31.73 -14.09 -60.56
C TYR A 49 31.37 -15.43 -59.90
N LEU A 50 31.96 -16.54 -60.37
CA LEU A 50 31.73 -17.86 -59.80
C LEU A 50 32.21 -17.94 -58.35
N VAL A 51 33.36 -17.34 -58.03
CA VAL A 51 33.89 -17.29 -56.65
C VAL A 51 32.98 -16.46 -55.74
N LEU A 52 32.55 -15.27 -56.16
CA LEU A 52 31.63 -14.44 -55.36
C LEU A 52 30.25 -15.09 -55.21
N SER A 53 29.72 -15.66 -56.29
CA SER A 53 28.44 -16.36 -56.29
C SER A 53 28.45 -17.55 -55.33
N ARG A 54 29.52 -18.35 -55.37
CA ARG A 54 29.60 -19.59 -54.58
C ARG A 54 30.11 -19.42 -53.17
N TRP A 55 30.96 -18.42 -52.89
CA TRP A 55 31.58 -18.22 -51.56
C TRP A 55 31.26 -16.86 -50.92
N GLY A 56 31.28 -15.76 -51.68
CA GLY A 56 31.07 -14.41 -51.14
C GLY A 56 29.64 -14.16 -50.65
N LEU A 57 28.65 -14.37 -51.52
CA LEU A 57 27.23 -14.17 -51.22
C LEU A 57 26.70 -15.08 -50.09
N PRO A 58 26.97 -16.41 -50.08
CA PRO A 58 26.43 -17.27 -49.01
C PRO A 58 26.99 -16.92 -47.65
N GLN A 59 28.22 -16.39 -47.55
CA GLN A 59 28.79 -15.98 -46.28
C GLN A 59 28.07 -14.74 -45.70
N MET A 60 27.69 -13.79 -46.55
CA MET A 60 26.89 -12.62 -46.14
C MET A 60 25.45 -13.01 -45.78
N GLY A 61 24.86 -13.95 -46.53
CA GLY A 61 23.54 -14.52 -46.23
C GLY A 61 23.48 -15.14 -44.83
N LYS A 62 24.49 -15.94 -44.45
CA LYS A 62 24.57 -16.54 -43.11
C LYS A 62 24.59 -15.51 -41.98
N VAL A 63 25.27 -14.37 -42.17
CA VAL A 63 25.32 -13.31 -41.15
C VAL A 63 23.97 -12.63 -41.00
N LEU A 64 23.27 -12.37 -42.11
CA LEU A 64 21.93 -11.78 -42.09
C LEU A 64 20.92 -12.72 -41.43
N GLU A 65 20.93 -14.01 -41.80
CA GLU A 65 20.10 -15.05 -41.19
C GLU A 65 20.35 -15.13 -39.67
N ASN A 66 21.62 -15.17 -39.25
CA ASN A 66 21.98 -15.24 -37.84
C ASN A 66 21.49 -14.00 -37.06
N ARG A 67 21.64 -12.80 -37.63
CA ARG A 67 21.13 -11.57 -37.01
C ARG A 67 19.61 -11.58 -36.93
N ALA A 68 18.93 -11.97 -38.00
CA ALA A 68 17.46 -12.09 -38.01
C ALA A 68 16.98 -13.09 -36.95
N ALA A 69 17.65 -14.25 -36.83
CA ALA A 69 17.36 -15.26 -35.83
C ALA A 69 17.58 -14.75 -34.39
N ILE A 70 18.68 -14.04 -34.13
CA ILE A 70 18.95 -13.42 -32.82
C ILE A 70 17.87 -12.38 -32.48
N ILE A 71 17.55 -11.48 -33.41
CA ILE A 71 16.50 -10.47 -33.21
C ILE A 71 15.15 -11.14 -32.92
N ALA A 72 14.78 -12.15 -33.71
CA ALA A 72 13.53 -12.87 -33.51
C ALA A 72 13.48 -13.57 -32.14
N ARG A 73 14.58 -14.21 -31.74
CA ARG A 73 14.72 -14.85 -30.42
C ARG A 73 14.60 -13.83 -29.29
N ASP A 74 15.33 -12.73 -29.37
CA ASP A 74 15.35 -11.72 -28.32
C ASP A 74 14.00 -11.00 -28.21
N LEU A 75 13.32 -10.78 -29.33
CA LEU A 75 11.98 -10.21 -29.36
C LEU A 75 10.93 -11.18 -28.80
N ALA A 76 11.04 -12.48 -29.10
CA ALA A 76 10.20 -13.50 -28.49
C ALA A 76 10.43 -13.58 -26.97
N ALA A 77 11.69 -13.56 -26.52
CA ALA A 77 12.03 -13.55 -25.11
C ALA A 77 11.50 -12.29 -24.40
N ALA A 78 11.64 -11.12 -25.01
CA ALA A 78 11.11 -9.86 -24.47
C ALA A 78 9.58 -9.89 -24.36
N ARG A 79 8.88 -10.44 -25.36
CA ARG A 79 7.41 -10.61 -25.31
C ARG A 79 6.99 -11.59 -24.21
N ALA A 80 7.70 -12.71 -24.04
CA ALA A 80 7.43 -13.67 -22.99
C ALA A 80 7.64 -13.05 -21.60
N ALA A 81 8.77 -12.37 -21.39
CA ALA A 81 9.07 -11.67 -20.14
C ALA A 81 8.03 -10.57 -19.83
N LYS A 82 7.59 -9.81 -20.85
CA LYS A 82 6.52 -8.83 -20.69
C LYS A 82 5.21 -9.50 -20.26
N LEU A 83 4.83 -10.60 -20.91
CA LEU A 83 3.60 -11.33 -20.58
C LEU A 83 3.63 -11.89 -19.15
N GLU A 84 4.78 -12.41 -18.71
CA GLU A 84 4.96 -12.85 -17.32
C GLU A 84 4.87 -11.68 -16.33
N ALA A 85 5.50 -10.54 -16.64
CA ALA A 85 5.40 -9.34 -15.82
C ALA A 85 3.95 -8.83 -15.73
N ASP A 86 3.23 -8.75 -16.86
CA ASP A 86 1.82 -8.33 -16.91
C ASP A 86 0.94 -9.27 -16.07
N ARG A 87 1.18 -10.60 -16.14
CA ARG A 87 0.49 -11.59 -15.29
C ARG A 87 0.83 -11.42 -13.81
N ALA A 88 2.09 -11.20 -13.46
CA ALA A 88 2.52 -10.99 -12.09
C ALA A 88 1.90 -9.70 -11.50
N VAL A 89 1.83 -8.62 -12.29
CA VAL A 89 1.17 -7.37 -11.90
C VAL A 89 -0.33 -7.59 -11.70
N ALA A 90 -1.00 -8.33 -12.59
CA ALA A 90 -2.41 -8.67 -12.43
C ALA A 90 -2.67 -9.49 -11.15
N GLN A 91 -1.82 -10.48 -10.84
CA GLN A 91 -1.93 -11.27 -9.60
C GLN A 91 -1.65 -10.43 -8.35
N LEU A 92 -0.64 -9.57 -8.39
CA LEU A 92 -0.29 -8.67 -7.29
C LEU A 92 -1.44 -7.70 -6.99
N THR A 93 -1.98 -7.06 -8.03
CA THR A 93 -3.10 -6.12 -7.88
C THR A 93 -4.35 -6.80 -7.34
N ALA A 94 -4.69 -8.00 -7.83
CA ALA A 94 -5.79 -8.81 -7.29
C ALA A 94 -5.56 -9.18 -5.82
N THR A 95 -4.35 -9.61 -5.47
CA THR A 95 -3.98 -9.98 -4.10
C THR A 95 -4.04 -8.78 -3.15
N LEU A 96 -3.53 -7.61 -3.58
CA LEU A 96 -3.60 -6.38 -2.80
C LEU A 96 -5.04 -5.90 -2.61
N SER A 97 -5.89 -6.00 -3.64
CA SER A 97 -7.30 -5.66 -3.53
C SER A 97 -8.00 -6.57 -2.50
N SER A 98 -7.82 -7.89 -2.64
CA SER A 98 -8.39 -8.88 -1.72
C SER A 98 -7.90 -8.67 -0.28
N ALA A 99 -6.58 -8.48 -0.09
CA ALA A 99 -6.00 -8.22 1.22
C ALA A 99 -6.55 -6.94 1.86
N ARG A 100 -6.76 -5.86 1.08
CA ARG A 100 -7.38 -4.63 1.58
C ARG A 100 -8.83 -4.85 2.00
N THR A 101 -9.62 -5.55 1.17
CA THR A 101 -11.01 -5.87 1.50
C THR A 101 -11.09 -6.73 2.77
N ASN A 102 -10.26 -7.76 2.88
CA ASN A 102 -10.22 -8.63 4.06
C ASN A 102 -9.78 -7.87 5.31
N ALA A 103 -8.76 -7.00 5.21
CA ALA A 103 -8.33 -6.17 6.32
C ALA A 103 -9.43 -5.21 6.79
N GLN A 104 -10.14 -4.56 5.85
CA GLN A 104 -11.27 -3.69 6.19
C GLN A 104 -12.42 -4.47 6.86
N ALA A 105 -12.73 -5.66 6.35
CA ALA A 105 -13.75 -6.53 6.93
C ALA A 105 -13.38 -6.97 8.36
N GLU A 106 -12.13 -7.38 8.58
CA GLU A 106 -11.67 -7.78 9.92
C GLU A 106 -11.62 -6.61 10.91
N VAL A 107 -11.20 -5.41 10.45
CA VAL A 107 -11.27 -4.20 11.29
C VAL A 107 -12.72 -3.87 11.64
N ALA A 108 -13.64 -3.92 10.68
CA ALA A 108 -15.06 -3.66 10.94
C ALA A 108 -15.64 -4.68 11.93
N LYS A 109 -15.30 -5.96 11.77
CA LYS A 109 -15.71 -7.04 12.68
C LYS A 109 -15.14 -6.83 14.08
N ALA A 110 -13.83 -6.58 14.22
CA ALA A 110 -13.19 -6.33 15.51
C ALA A 110 -13.79 -5.11 16.22
N VAL A 111 -14.11 -4.04 15.50
CA VAL A 111 -14.79 -2.86 16.06
C VAL A 111 -16.21 -3.19 16.50
N ALA A 112 -16.95 -3.99 15.74
CA ALA A 112 -18.30 -4.41 16.11
C ALA A 112 -18.27 -5.30 17.36
N ASP A 113 -17.38 -6.29 17.42
CA ASP A 113 -17.20 -7.20 18.55
C ASP A 113 -16.77 -6.43 19.80
N ALA A 114 -15.80 -5.50 19.67
CA ALA A 114 -15.36 -4.66 20.78
C ALA A 114 -16.48 -3.74 21.31
N LYS A 115 -17.32 -3.19 20.43
CA LYS A 115 -18.49 -2.40 20.84
C LYS A 115 -19.53 -3.25 21.57
N ALA A 116 -19.78 -4.47 21.08
CA ALA A 116 -20.70 -5.40 21.73
C ALA A 116 -20.21 -5.81 23.12
N GLU A 117 -18.93 -6.15 23.25
CA GLU A 117 -18.32 -6.50 24.54
C GLU A 117 -18.30 -5.30 25.51
N ALA A 118 -17.97 -4.11 25.02
CA ALA A 118 -18.03 -2.88 25.82
C ALA A 118 -19.46 -2.60 26.30
N GLY A 119 -20.46 -2.76 25.45
CA GLY A 119 -21.88 -2.61 25.81
C GLY A 119 -22.31 -3.61 26.89
N ALA A 120 -21.92 -4.88 26.76
CA ALA A 120 -22.22 -5.92 27.74
C ALA A 120 -21.57 -5.65 29.11
N LYS A 121 -20.29 -5.22 29.10
CA LYS A 121 -19.57 -4.82 30.33
C LYS A 121 -20.21 -3.59 30.96
N ALA A 122 -20.56 -2.58 30.18
CA ALA A 122 -21.24 -1.38 30.67
C ALA A 122 -22.58 -1.72 31.31
N ALA A 123 -23.40 -2.56 30.67
CA ALA A 123 -24.68 -3.02 31.23
C ALA A 123 -24.50 -3.75 32.56
N THR A 124 -23.50 -4.64 32.64
CA THR A 124 -23.18 -5.38 33.88
C THR A 124 -22.71 -4.45 35.00
N LEU A 125 -21.84 -3.49 34.68
CA LEU A 125 -21.34 -2.51 35.65
C LEU A 125 -22.45 -1.57 36.13
N ASN A 126 -23.34 -1.13 35.24
CA ASN A 126 -24.50 -0.32 35.62
C ASN A 126 -25.42 -1.09 36.56
N ALA A 127 -25.74 -2.36 36.26
CA ALA A 127 -26.55 -3.19 37.15
C ALA A 127 -25.90 -3.38 38.55
N GLN A 128 -24.57 -3.53 38.60
CA GLN A 128 -23.84 -3.60 39.88
C GLN A 128 -23.85 -2.26 40.63
N LEU A 129 -23.74 -1.14 39.92
CA LEU A 129 -23.82 0.20 40.51
C LEU A 129 -25.21 0.46 41.08
N ASP A 130 -26.26 0.13 40.32
CA ASP A 130 -27.66 0.29 40.77
C ASP A 130 -27.94 -0.56 42.01
N ALA A 131 -27.45 -1.81 42.04
CA ALA A 131 -27.56 -2.66 43.23
C ALA A 131 -26.83 -2.08 44.45
N LYS A 132 -25.62 -1.54 44.26
CA LYS A 132 -24.86 -0.88 45.34
C LYS A 132 -25.51 0.41 45.82
N LEU A 133 -26.12 1.18 44.91
CA LEU A 133 -26.88 2.38 45.25
C LEU A 133 -28.09 2.02 46.09
N ALA A 134 -28.90 1.05 45.65
CA ALA A 134 -30.05 0.58 46.41
C ALA A 134 -29.67 0.05 47.80
N GLU A 135 -28.56 -0.69 47.90
CA GLU A 135 -28.04 -1.17 49.18
C GLU A 135 -27.58 -0.01 50.08
N ALA A 136 -26.86 0.97 49.52
CA ALA A 136 -26.41 2.15 50.26
C ALA A 136 -27.60 2.99 50.76
N GLU A 137 -28.62 3.20 49.92
CA GLU A 137 -29.86 3.89 50.29
C GLU A 137 -30.58 3.16 51.43
N ALA A 138 -30.70 1.83 51.35
CA ALA A 138 -31.29 1.03 52.43
C ALA A 138 -30.52 1.15 53.75
N ARG A 139 -29.17 1.14 53.69
CA ARG A 139 -28.33 1.35 54.87
C ARG A 139 -28.47 2.76 55.45
N ILE A 140 -28.57 3.79 54.61
CA ILE A 140 -28.78 5.18 55.03
C ILE A 140 -30.13 5.32 55.72
N GLU A 141 -31.21 4.77 55.15
CA GLU A 141 -32.54 4.79 55.77
C GLU A 141 -32.57 4.02 57.09
N ALA A 142 -31.92 2.85 57.16
CA ALA A 142 -31.78 2.10 58.41
C ALA A 142 -31.02 2.90 59.48
N ALA A 143 -29.88 3.51 59.12
CA ALA A 143 -29.08 4.34 60.02
C ALA A 143 -29.86 5.59 60.48
N ARG A 144 -30.62 6.22 59.58
CA ARG A 144 -31.49 7.35 59.89
C ARG A 144 -32.57 6.96 60.89
N ASN A 145 -33.26 5.83 60.66
CA ASN A 145 -34.30 5.33 61.55
C ASN A 145 -33.73 4.96 62.93
N ALA A 146 -32.56 4.31 62.97
CA ALA A 146 -31.85 4.00 64.21
C ALA A 146 -31.46 5.26 64.99
N ALA A 147 -30.89 6.27 64.31
CA ALA A 147 -30.54 7.55 64.93
C ALA A 147 -31.78 8.28 65.48
N MET A 148 -32.87 8.34 64.72
CA MET A 148 -34.13 8.94 65.17
C MET A 148 -34.71 8.20 66.38
N SER A 149 -34.62 6.86 66.40
CA SER A 149 -35.06 6.05 67.55
C SER A 149 -34.17 6.26 68.77
N ALA A 150 -32.85 6.47 68.60
CA ALA A 150 -31.93 6.73 69.69
C ALA A 150 -32.07 8.13 70.30
N ILE A 151 -32.49 9.13 69.50
CA ILE A 151 -32.72 10.51 69.97
C ILE A 151 -33.94 10.59 70.90
N LYS A 152 -35.02 9.82 70.63
CA LYS A 152 -36.26 9.83 71.43
C LYS A 152 -36.02 9.68 72.94
N PRO A 153 -35.37 8.62 73.45
CA PRO A 153 -35.15 8.44 74.88
C PRO A 153 -34.21 9.50 75.49
N VAL A 154 -33.21 9.97 74.72
CA VAL A 154 -32.29 11.03 75.17
C VAL A 154 -33.06 12.36 75.32
N ALA A 155 -33.91 12.69 74.35
CA ALA A 155 -34.74 13.89 74.38
C ALA A 155 -35.77 13.85 75.51
N SER A 156 -36.44 12.72 75.73
CA SER A 156 -37.39 12.56 76.84
C SER A 156 -36.69 12.60 78.20
N ALA A 157 -35.51 12.00 78.33
CA ALA A 157 -34.72 12.06 79.57
C ALA A 157 -34.28 13.50 79.87
N ALA A 158 -33.74 14.22 78.88
CA ALA A 158 -33.32 15.60 79.05
C ALA A 158 -34.50 16.54 79.36
N ALA A 159 -35.65 16.39 78.67
CA ALA A 159 -36.85 17.17 78.93
C ALA A 159 -37.42 16.90 80.34
N GLY A 160 -37.42 15.64 80.78
CA GLY A 160 -37.81 15.27 82.14
C GLY A 160 -36.91 15.88 83.22
N GLU A 161 -35.59 15.87 83.00
CA GLU A 161 -34.62 16.47 83.92
C GLU A 161 -34.77 18.00 83.99
N MET A 162 -35.02 18.66 82.85
CA MET A 162 -35.31 20.09 82.81
C MET A 162 -36.61 20.43 83.55
N LEU A 163 -37.68 19.65 83.36
CA LEU A 163 -38.96 19.92 84.01
C LEU A 163 -38.90 19.67 85.53
N LEU A 164 -38.14 18.67 85.96
CA LEU A 164 -37.85 18.43 87.38
C LEU A 164 -37.17 19.65 88.02
N LYS A 165 -36.16 20.23 87.34
CA LYS A 165 -35.47 21.44 87.81
C LYS A 165 -36.37 22.67 87.83
N LEU A 166 -37.35 22.79 86.92
CA LEU A 166 -38.22 23.96 86.82
C LEU A 166 -39.44 23.92 87.74
N THR A 167 -40.05 22.74 87.92
CA THR A 167 -41.36 22.58 88.58
C THR A 167 -41.30 21.81 89.89
N GLY A 168 -40.17 21.17 90.21
CA GLY A 168 -40.00 20.36 91.42
C GLY A 168 -40.81 19.06 91.45
N SER A 169 -41.54 18.72 90.38
CA SER A 169 -42.36 17.52 90.28
C SER A 169 -42.00 16.71 89.03
N VAL A 170 -42.06 15.38 89.14
CA VAL A 170 -41.79 14.48 88.01
C VAL A 170 -43.09 14.32 87.22
N PRO A 171 -43.15 14.76 85.96
CA PRO A 171 -44.28 14.53 85.08
C PRO A 171 -44.44 13.03 84.77
N ALA A 172 -45.68 12.62 84.44
CA ALA A 172 -45.95 11.24 84.03
C ALA A 172 -45.17 10.89 82.75
N GLN A 173 -44.42 9.78 82.78
CA GLN A 173 -43.46 9.41 81.73
C GLN A 173 -44.12 9.20 80.36
N ASP A 174 -45.32 8.65 80.38
CA ASP A 174 -46.18 8.38 79.23
C ASP A 174 -46.62 9.66 78.50
N GLU A 175 -47.08 10.69 79.24
CA GLU A 175 -47.43 11.98 78.63
C GLU A 175 -46.20 12.72 78.08
N LEU A 176 -45.05 12.61 78.76
CA LEU A 176 -43.82 13.27 78.34
C LEU A 176 -43.24 12.66 77.05
N VAL A 177 -43.23 11.34 76.95
CA VAL A 177 -42.84 10.63 75.71
C VAL A 177 -43.78 10.99 74.56
N ARG A 178 -45.09 11.07 74.82
CA ARG A 178 -46.08 11.47 73.80
C ARG A 178 -45.84 12.90 73.29
N ARG A 179 -45.55 13.86 74.17
CA ARG A 179 -45.26 15.26 73.78
C ARG A 179 -43.95 15.40 73.00
N VAL A 180 -42.93 14.63 73.36
CA VAL A 180 -41.66 14.58 72.61
C VAL A 180 -41.88 13.97 71.23
N ASP A 181 -42.71 12.94 71.12
CA ASP A 181 -43.08 12.34 69.83
C ASP A 181 -43.85 13.31 68.92
N ASP A 182 -44.82 14.06 69.46
CA ASP A 182 -45.55 15.09 68.70
C ASP A 182 -44.60 16.20 68.20
N ALA A 183 -43.64 16.63 69.03
CA ALA A 183 -42.65 17.63 68.67
C ALA A 183 -41.65 17.14 67.59
N LEU A 184 -41.22 15.88 67.68
CA LEU A 184 -40.36 15.26 66.68
C LEU A 184 -41.10 15.04 65.35
N ALA A 185 -42.40 14.70 65.40
CA ALA A 185 -43.24 14.55 64.22
C ALA A 185 -43.47 15.89 63.50
N ALA A 186 -43.74 16.97 64.24
CA ALA A 186 -43.89 18.31 63.69
C ALA A 186 -42.61 18.80 62.97
N ARG A 187 -41.42 18.46 63.50
CA ARG A 187 -40.14 18.80 62.87
C ARG A 187 -39.83 17.98 61.61
N LYS A 188 -40.40 16.78 61.47
CA LYS A 188 -40.23 15.93 60.28
C LYS A 188 -41.09 16.40 59.09
N ALA A 189 -42.14 17.18 59.36
CA ALA A 189 -43.09 17.68 58.37
C ALA A 189 -42.76 19.10 57.83
N ALA A 190 -41.80 19.79 58.44
CA ALA A 190 -41.25 21.08 58.00
C ALA A 190 -39.93 20.87 57.24
#